data_AF-A0A2J6RLR5-F1
#
_entry.id   AF-A0A2J6RLR5-F1
#
_cell.length_a   1.000
_cell.length_b   1.000
_cell.length_c   1.000
_cell.angle_alpha   90.00
_cell.angle_beta   90.00
_cell.angle_gamma   90.00
#
_symmetry.space_group_name_H-M   'P 1'
#
loop_
_entity.id
_entity.type
_entity.pdbx_description
1 polymer ?
#
loop_
_entity_poly.entity_id
_entity_poly.type
_entity_poly.pdbx_seq_one_letter_code
_entity_poly.pdbx_strand_id
1 'polypeptide(L)'
;MTETTSSNQQIFPLRLQDAKLLLSAPYHSVETGWAFNSDGIAHIAATTYMPNCTSAMIAWWFGWIHTTDQYKLWHPTDHIWSSWEGPRNNDSTYIGGHHLVHEYIGEDLAKLKISFVSPENYFGKGWEEEFKANGYGLAVCGRIGNWDDESGEVVYMGHLIHLIKEEKMGIRMRSRFWTGDLDGVSDPEVRRKLVPQSFPEALCKHAVEEMAILGSILPGMFEKYSKKEHSEKL
;
A
#
# COMPACT_ATOMS: atom_id res chain seq x y z
N MET A 1 -19.74 -31.06 -25.11
CA MET A 1 -19.97 -29.73 -24.53
C MET A 1 -19.83 -29.90 -23.03
N THR A 2 -18.64 -29.66 -22.50
CA THR A 2 -18.38 -29.66 -21.06
C THR A 2 -18.50 -28.23 -20.60
N GLU A 3 -19.57 -27.93 -19.88
CA GLU A 3 -19.81 -26.65 -19.23
C GLU A 3 -18.67 -26.37 -18.24
N THR A 4 -17.77 -25.47 -18.61
CA THR A 4 -16.90 -24.78 -17.65
C THR A 4 -17.76 -23.80 -16.88
N THR A 5 -18.36 -24.25 -15.78
CA THR A 5 -18.83 -23.37 -14.71
C THR A 5 -17.61 -22.71 -14.09
N SER A 6 -17.17 -21.59 -14.68
CA SER A 6 -16.37 -20.59 -13.97
C SER A 6 -17.28 -20.04 -12.88
N SER A 7 -17.26 -20.65 -11.69
CA SER A 7 -17.87 -20.06 -10.51
C SER A 7 -17.12 -18.77 -10.28
N ASN A 8 -17.74 -17.66 -10.65
CA ASN A 8 -17.29 -16.31 -10.39
C ASN A 8 -17.40 -16.09 -8.87
N GLN A 9 -16.48 -16.69 -8.12
CA GLN A 9 -16.45 -16.66 -6.68
C GLN A 9 -16.24 -15.19 -6.32
N GLN A 10 -17.21 -14.59 -5.63
CA GLN A 10 -17.12 -13.19 -5.25
C GLN A 10 -15.98 -13.04 -4.23
N ILE A 11 -14.79 -12.61 -4.68
CA ILE A 11 -13.56 -12.51 -3.87
C ILE A 11 -13.58 -11.26 -2.96
N PHE A 12 -14.58 -10.38 -3.12
CA PHE A 12 -14.68 -9.12 -2.39
C PHE A 12 -15.89 -9.11 -1.44
N PRO A 13 -15.74 -8.61 -0.19
CA PRO A 13 -14.49 -8.18 0.45
C PRO A 13 -13.58 -9.34 0.86
N LEU A 14 -12.27 -9.16 0.75
CA LEU A 14 -11.28 -10.20 1.00
C LEU A 14 -10.87 -10.23 2.48
N ARG A 15 -10.66 -11.41 3.03
CA ARG A 15 -10.01 -11.56 4.35
C ARG A 15 -8.50 -11.47 4.18
N LEU A 16 -7.79 -11.01 5.21
CA LEU A 16 -6.34 -10.83 5.12
C LEU A 16 -5.60 -12.13 4.80
N GLN A 17 -5.98 -13.22 5.47
CA GLN A 17 -5.42 -14.56 5.23
C GLN A 17 -5.60 -15.06 3.79
N ASP A 18 -6.55 -14.48 3.05
CA ASP A 18 -6.87 -14.83 1.69
C ASP A 18 -6.22 -13.85 0.68
N ALA A 19 -5.32 -12.95 1.13
CA ALA A 19 -4.64 -11.96 0.29
C ALA A 19 -3.96 -12.58 -0.94
N LYS A 20 -3.48 -13.83 -0.84
CA LYS A 20 -2.92 -14.57 -1.97
C LYS A 20 -3.88 -14.73 -3.15
N LEU A 21 -5.20 -14.71 -2.92
CA LEU A 21 -6.20 -14.75 -3.99
C LEU A 21 -6.14 -13.52 -4.91
N LEU A 22 -5.46 -12.43 -4.54
CA LEU A 22 -5.20 -11.30 -5.45
C LEU A 22 -4.44 -11.71 -6.72
N LEU A 23 -3.69 -12.82 -6.67
CA LEU A 23 -2.95 -13.35 -7.82
C LEU A 23 -3.81 -14.26 -8.71
N SER A 24 -4.98 -14.70 -8.25
CA SER A 24 -5.83 -15.68 -8.96
C SER A 24 -6.47 -15.14 -10.23
N ALA A 25 -6.60 -13.82 -10.34
CA ALA A 25 -7.07 -13.14 -11.54
C ALA A 25 -6.31 -11.83 -11.73
N PRO A 26 -6.11 -11.38 -12.99
CA PRO A 26 -5.48 -10.09 -13.26
C PRO A 26 -6.32 -8.93 -12.69
N TYR A 27 -7.65 -9.09 -12.67
CA TYR A 27 -8.62 -8.14 -12.14
C TYR A 27 -9.77 -8.88 -11.47
N HIS A 28 -10.16 -8.42 -10.28
CA HIS A 28 -11.32 -8.90 -9.55
C HIS A 28 -12.55 -8.07 -9.92
N SER A 29 -13.73 -8.53 -9.49
CA SER A 29 -14.99 -7.81 -9.72
C SER A 29 -15.04 -6.43 -9.08
N VAL A 30 -14.25 -6.21 -8.01
CA VAL A 30 -14.11 -4.92 -7.32
C VAL A 30 -12.62 -4.59 -7.19
N GLU A 31 -12.15 -3.65 -8.01
CA GLU A 31 -10.78 -3.12 -7.96
C GLU A 31 -10.69 -1.75 -7.29
N THR A 32 -11.84 -1.06 -7.13
CA THR A 32 -11.98 0.17 -6.36
C THR A 32 -13.29 0.12 -5.58
N GLY A 33 -13.23 0.34 -4.27
CA GLY A 33 -14.36 0.28 -3.36
C GLY A 33 -13.99 -0.37 -2.02
N TRP A 34 -14.93 -0.39 -1.10
CA TRP A 34 -14.69 -0.89 0.25
C TRP A 34 -15.91 -1.69 0.76
N ALA A 35 -15.66 -2.66 1.62
CA ALA A 35 -16.70 -3.34 2.41
C ALA A 35 -16.04 -4.04 3.61
N PHE A 36 -16.84 -4.30 4.65
CA PHE A 36 -16.38 -5.12 5.77
C PHE A 36 -16.52 -6.61 5.45
N ASN A 37 -15.47 -7.38 5.67
CA ASN A 37 -15.47 -8.83 5.50
C ASN A 37 -16.05 -9.56 6.72
N SER A 38 -16.04 -10.90 6.67
CA SER A 38 -16.56 -11.77 7.73
C SER A 38 -15.78 -11.68 9.06
N ASP A 39 -14.54 -11.19 9.04
CA ASP A 39 -13.73 -10.98 10.24
C ASP A 39 -14.01 -9.62 10.90
N GLY A 40 -14.98 -8.84 10.38
CA GLY A 40 -15.29 -7.51 10.88
C GLY A 40 -14.28 -6.44 10.46
N ILE A 41 -13.35 -6.79 9.56
CA ILE A 41 -12.29 -5.92 9.05
C ILE A 41 -12.81 -5.18 7.83
N ALA A 42 -12.59 -3.86 7.76
CA ALA A 42 -12.85 -3.09 6.55
C ALA A 42 -11.76 -3.42 5.52
N HIS A 43 -12.17 -4.02 4.41
CA HIS A 43 -11.32 -4.27 3.25
C HIS A 43 -11.56 -3.17 2.22
N ILE A 44 -10.51 -2.42 1.91
CA ILE A 44 -10.52 -1.33 0.94
C ILE A 44 -9.68 -1.77 -0.26
N ALA A 45 -10.24 -1.64 -1.46
CA ALA A 45 -9.53 -1.77 -2.73
C ALA A 45 -9.44 -0.39 -3.39
N ALA A 46 -8.26 -0.01 -3.83
CA ALA A 46 -8.02 1.19 -4.61
C ALA A 46 -7.05 0.84 -5.73
N THR A 47 -7.42 1.14 -6.98
CA THR A 47 -6.60 0.75 -8.13
C THR A 47 -6.32 1.95 -9.02
N THR A 48 -5.04 2.16 -9.33
CA THR A 48 -4.57 3.28 -10.13
C THR A 48 -3.64 2.79 -11.23
N TYR A 49 -3.93 3.20 -12.47
CA TYR A 49 -3.03 3.00 -13.60
C TYR A 49 -2.02 4.15 -13.65
N MET A 50 -0.73 3.82 -13.72
CA MET A 50 0.38 4.78 -13.70
C MET A 50 1.18 4.63 -15.00
N PRO A 51 0.87 5.41 -16.05
CA PRO A 51 1.54 5.30 -17.33
C PRO A 51 3.03 5.65 -17.20
N ASN A 52 3.87 4.97 -17.98
CA ASN A 52 5.33 5.14 -18.02
C ASN A 52 6.09 4.88 -16.70
N CYS A 53 5.39 4.46 -15.65
CA CYS A 53 5.99 4.02 -14.40
C CYS A 53 6.41 2.55 -14.49
N THR A 54 7.36 2.13 -13.66
CA THR A 54 7.80 0.72 -13.53
C THR A 54 7.81 0.30 -12.06
N SER A 55 7.77 -1.01 -11.79
CA SER A 55 7.91 -1.51 -10.40
C SER A 55 9.21 -1.06 -9.73
N ALA A 56 10.30 -0.91 -10.49
CA ALA A 56 11.59 -0.42 -9.97
C ALA A 56 11.49 1.04 -9.50
N MET A 57 10.72 1.89 -10.20
CA MET A 57 10.50 3.27 -9.77
C MET A 57 9.71 3.33 -8.47
N ILE A 58 8.73 2.44 -8.29
CA ILE A 58 7.97 2.35 -7.03
C ILE A 58 8.87 1.88 -5.89
N ALA A 59 9.66 0.82 -6.10
CA ALA A 59 10.60 0.33 -5.09
C ALA A 59 11.59 1.43 -4.65
N TRP A 60 12.10 2.19 -5.62
CA TRP A 60 12.97 3.34 -5.37
C TRP A 60 12.25 4.43 -4.56
N TRP A 61 11.02 4.80 -4.93
CA TRP A 61 10.25 5.84 -4.25
C TRP A 61 10.15 5.55 -2.75
N PHE A 62 9.73 4.34 -2.37
CA PHE A 62 9.63 3.93 -0.97
C PHE A 62 10.99 3.85 -0.25
N GLY A 63 12.08 3.61 -0.98
CA GLY A 63 13.44 3.74 -0.45
C GLY A 63 13.95 5.19 -0.38
N TRP A 64 13.37 6.14 -1.11
CA TRP A 64 13.85 7.53 -1.24
C TRP A 64 13.07 8.56 -0.41
N ILE A 65 11.79 8.33 -0.16
CA ILE A 65 10.95 9.18 0.70
C ILE A 65 11.34 9.08 2.18
N HIS A 66 11.59 10.23 2.81
CA HIS A 66 11.86 10.31 4.26
C HIS A 66 11.70 11.71 4.85
N THR A 67 11.69 12.75 4.00
CA THR A 67 11.48 14.11 4.46
C THR A 67 10.07 14.59 4.15
N THR A 68 9.57 15.54 4.93
CA THR A 68 8.28 16.20 4.69
C THR A 68 8.19 16.80 3.28
N ASP A 69 9.24 17.42 2.77
CA ASP A 69 9.22 18.03 1.44
C ASP A 69 9.02 16.99 0.33
N GLN A 70 9.64 15.82 0.47
CA GLN A 70 9.43 14.70 -0.46
C GLN A 70 8.02 14.14 -0.32
N TYR A 71 7.54 13.98 0.91
CA TYR A 71 6.24 13.40 1.19
C TYR A 71 5.10 14.24 0.59
N LYS A 72 5.22 15.56 0.66
CA LYS A 72 4.28 16.51 0.05
C LYS A 72 4.20 16.45 -1.48
N LEU A 73 5.24 15.92 -2.16
CA LEU A 73 5.16 15.71 -3.61
C LEU A 73 4.16 14.60 -3.96
N TRP A 74 3.94 13.64 -3.05
CA TRP A 74 3.02 12.53 -3.25
C TRP A 74 1.56 12.99 -3.17
N HIS A 75 1.25 13.85 -2.20
CA HIS A 75 -0.07 14.44 -2.04
C HIS A 75 0.02 15.81 -1.33
N PRO A 76 0.04 16.93 -2.08
CA PRO A 76 0.43 18.24 -1.52
C PRO A 76 -0.59 18.85 -0.56
N THR A 77 -1.83 18.35 -0.56
CA THR A 77 -2.90 18.81 0.33
C THR A 77 -2.90 18.01 1.63
N ASP A 78 -3.03 16.69 1.53
CA ASP A 78 -3.20 15.81 2.69
C ASP A 78 -1.90 15.48 3.43
N HIS A 79 -0.73 15.46 2.78
CA HIS A 79 0.52 15.09 3.45
C HIS A 79 1.14 16.28 4.19
N ILE A 80 1.16 16.23 5.52
CA ILE A 80 1.53 17.38 6.35
C ILE A 80 2.97 17.28 6.84
N TRP A 81 3.35 16.11 7.33
CA TRP A 81 4.66 15.87 7.93
C TRP A 81 5.12 14.43 7.71
N SER A 82 6.43 14.24 7.58
CA SER A 82 7.04 12.92 7.45
C SER A 82 8.40 12.85 8.14
N SER A 83 8.69 11.68 8.70
CA SER A 83 10.02 11.25 9.12
C SER A 83 10.18 9.75 8.88
N TRP A 84 11.36 9.20 9.20
CA TRP A 84 11.67 7.80 8.99
C TRP A 84 12.48 7.21 10.14
N GLU A 85 12.18 5.97 10.51
CA GLU A 85 12.96 5.15 11.44
C GLU A 85 13.42 3.84 10.79
N GLY A 86 14.61 3.37 11.15
CA GLY A 86 15.12 2.07 10.69
C GLY A 86 15.68 2.07 9.26
N PRO A 87 15.83 0.87 8.65
CA PRO A 87 16.49 0.69 7.36
C PRO A 87 15.88 1.54 6.25
N ARG A 88 16.77 2.25 5.54
CA ARG A 88 16.39 3.13 4.45
C ARG A 88 17.60 3.44 3.56
N ASN A 89 17.44 3.40 2.24
CA ASN A 89 18.37 4.05 1.33
C ASN A 89 17.76 4.29 -0.06
N ASN A 90 18.43 5.16 -0.82
CA ASN A 90 18.06 5.49 -2.19
C ASN A 90 18.23 4.32 -3.20
N ASP A 91 18.64 3.14 -2.76
CA ASP A 91 18.75 1.91 -3.56
C ASP A 91 17.56 0.96 -3.26
N SER A 92 16.36 1.52 -3.03
CA SER A 92 15.11 0.78 -2.77
C SER A 92 15.06 -0.02 -1.46
N THR A 93 15.91 0.29 -0.48
CA THR A 93 15.83 -0.34 0.85
C THR A 93 14.82 0.39 1.71
N TYR A 94 13.78 -0.32 2.17
CA TYR A 94 12.78 0.18 3.12
C TYR A 94 12.14 -0.91 4.01
N ILE A 95 12.27 -2.20 3.67
CA ILE A 95 11.73 -3.30 4.47
C ILE A 95 12.40 -3.32 5.85
N GLY A 96 11.60 -3.42 6.91
CA GLY A 96 12.03 -3.26 8.30
C GLY A 96 12.14 -1.80 8.75
N GLY A 97 12.03 -0.84 7.82
CA GLY A 97 11.91 0.58 8.12
C GLY A 97 10.46 1.00 8.40
N HIS A 98 10.33 2.20 8.93
CA HIS A 98 9.06 2.77 9.35
C HIS A 98 8.91 4.20 8.84
N HIS A 99 7.84 4.45 8.09
CA HIS A 99 7.46 5.79 7.68
C HIS A 99 6.54 6.37 8.74
N LEU A 100 6.99 7.45 9.38
CA LEU A 100 6.21 8.20 10.36
C LEU A 100 5.56 9.37 9.64
N VAL A 101 4.23 9.48 9.69
CA VAL A 101 3.49 10.45 8.90
C VAL A 101 2.39 11.12 9.70
N HIS A 102 2.19 12.41 9.42
CA HIS A 102 0.94 13.11 9.74
C HIS A 102 0.25 13.44 8.42
N GLU A 103 -0.97 12.95 8.26
CA GLU A 103 -1.71 13.10 7.02
C GLU A 103 -3.21 13.17 7.24
N TYR A 104 -3.90 13.87 6.35
CA TYR A 104 -5.35 13.87 6.33
C TYR A 104 -5.86 12.64 5.60
N ILE A 105 -6.78 11.90 6.25
CA ILE A 105 -7.58 10.88 5.59
C ILE A 105 -9.04 11.31 5.71
N GLY A 106 -9.55 11.97 4.66
CA GLY A 106 -10.81 12.69 4.75
C GLY A 106 -10.63 13.97 5.56
N GLU A 107 -11.42 14.14 6.62
CA GLU A 107 -11.35 15.33 7.49
C GLU A 107 -10.44 15.13 8.71
N ASP A 108 -10.00 13.89 8.96
CA ASP A 108 -9.24 13.53 10.16
C ASP A 108 -7.73 13.59 9.89
N LEU A 109 -7.01 14.31 10.75
CA LEU A 109 -5.54 14.28 10.77
C LEU A 109 -5.07 13.02 11.49
N ALA A 110 -4.64 12.02 10.74
CA ALA A 110 -4.05 10.80 11.25
C ALA A 110 -2.56 10.99 11.54
N LYS A 111 -2.10 10.44 12.66
CA LYS A 111 -0.67 10.26 12.97
C LYS A 111 -0.37 8.77 12.91
N LEU A 112 0.40 8.36 11.91
CA LEU A 112 0.59 6.96 11.58
C LEU A 112 2.06 6.56 11.59
N LYS A 113 2.30 5.34 12.05
CA LYS A 113 3.53 4.60 11.79
C LYS A 113 3.23 3.48 10.81
N ILE A 114 3.79 3.57 9.61
CA ILE A 114 3.68 2.56 8.56
C ILE A 114 4.96 1.73 8.57
N SER A 115 4.83 0.46 8.96
CA SER A 115 5.96 -0.46 9.15
C SER A 115 6.04 -1.45 8.00
N PHE A 116 7.09 -1.33 7.17
CA PHE A 116 7.21 -2.15 5.96
C PHE A 116 7.73 -3.54 6.26
N VAL A 117 7.11 -4.55 5.68
CA VAL A 117 7.41 -5.97 5.92
C VAL A 117 7.53 -6.73 4.60
N SER A 118 8.14 -7.92 4.66
CA SER A 118 8.30 -8.79 3.49
C SER A 118 6.95 -9.20 2.88
N PRO A 119 6.80 -9.23 1.53
CA PRO A 119 5.64 -9.84 0.88
C PRO A 119 5.40 -11.30 1.25
N GLU A 120 6.43 -12.05 1.68
CA GLU A 120 6.29 -13.42 2.17
C GLU A 120 5.23 -13.54 3.28
N ASN A 121 5.05 -12.50 4.11
CA ASN A 121 4.06 -12.49 5.19
C ASN A 121 2.61 -12.60 4.69
N TYR A 122 2.33 -12.24 3.43
CA TYR A 122 0.99 -12.22 2.86
C TYR A 122 0.80 -13.24 1.74
N PHE A 123 1.86 -13.55 1.01
CA PHE A 123 1.82 -14.43 -0.17
C PHE A 123 2.48 -15.80 0.07
N GLY A 124 3.18 -15.97 1.20
CA GLY A 124 3.90 -17.17 1.57
C GLY A 124 5.23 -17.34 0.84
N LYS A 125 5.91 -18.46 1.11
CA LYS A 125 7.19 -18.81 0.46
C LYS A 125 6.99 -18.98 -1.05
N GLY A 126 7.99 -18.60 -1.83
CA GLY A 126 7.96 -18.71 -3.30
C GLY A 126 7.15 -17.62 -4.01
N TRP A 127 6.71 -16.58 -3.28
CA TRP A 127 5.91 -15.48 -3.84
C TRP A 127 6.54 -14.80 -5.06
N GLU A 128 7.87 -14.73 -5.14
CA GLU A 128 8.59 -14.13 -6.28
C GLU A 128 8.33 -14.86 -7.60
N GLU A 129 8.32 -16.20 -7.57
CA GLU A 129 8.03 -17.03 -8.75
C GLU A 129 6.58 -16.85 -9.20
N GLU A 130 5.65 -16.79 -8.24
CA GLU A 130 4.23 -16.55 -8.52
C GLU A 130 3.99 -15.15 -9.10
N PHE A 131 4.68 -14.14 -8.58
CA PHE A 131 4.61 -12.77 -9.10
C PHE A 131 5.09 -12.74 -10.55
N LYS A 132 6.27 -13.32 -10.83
CA LYS A 132 6.82 -13.41 -12.18
C LYS A 132 5.87 -14.14 -13.13
N ALA A 133 5.27 -15.25 -12.70
CA ALA A 133 4.33 -16.03 -13.51
C ALA A 133 3.04 -15.25 -13.83
N ASN A 134 2.61 -14.34 -12.96
CA ASN A 134 1.35 -13.60 -13.10
C ASN A 134 1.53 -12.13 -13.54
N GLY A 135 2.77 -11.73 -13.88
CA GLY A 135 3.09 -10.39 -14.36
C GLY A 135 3.02 -9.31 -13.28
N TYR A 136 3.44 -9.63 -12.05
CA TYR A 136 3.64 -8.68 -10.97
C TYR A 136 5.14 -8.46 -10.74
N GLY A 137 5.55 -7.19 -10.59
CA GLY A 137 6.95 -6.83 -10.41
C GLY A 137 7.33 -6.49 -8.96
N LEU A 138 6.35 -6.14 -8.12
CA LEU A 138 6.57 -5.71 -6.74
C LEU A 138 5.29 -5.84 -5.91
N ALA A 139 5.44 -6.03 -4.60
CA ALA A 139 4.42 -5.66 -3.63
C ALA A 139 5.07 -4.84 -2.51
N VAL A 140 4.53 -3.66 -2.23
CA VAL A 140 4.89 -2.88 -1.04
C VAL A 140 3.89 -3.25 0.04
N CYS A 141 4.38 -3.88 1.11
CA CYS A 141 3.52 -4.43 2.16
C CYS A 141 3.88 -3.81 3.51
N GLY A 142 2.88 -3.57 4.36
CA GLY A 142 3.14 -2.97 5.67
C GLY A 142 2.02 -3.16 6.68
N ARG A 143 2.36 -2.93 7.95
CA ARG A 143 1.39 -2.71 9.05
C ARG A 143 1.18 -1.22 9.22
N ILE A 144 -0.06 -0.82 9.46
CA ILE A 144 -0.46 0.57 9.74
C ILE A 144 -0.84 0.64 11.21
N GLY A 145 -0.20 1.55 11.95
CA GLY A 145 -0.52 1.79 13.36
C GLY A 145 -0.80 3.25 13.67
N ASN A 146 -1.75 3.48 14.56
CA ASN A 146 -1.94 4.77 15.21
C ASN A 146 -0.72 5.03 16.09
N TRP A 147 -0.06 6.15 15.85
CA TRP A 147 1.19 6.52 16.49
C TRP A 147 1.00 7.77 17.34
N ASP A 148 1.41 7.69 18.59
CA ASP A 148 1.57 8.85 19.46
C ASP A 148 3.00 9.38 19.27
N ASP A 149 3.11 10.57 18.68
CA ASP A 149 4.36 11.24 18.35
C ASP A 149 5.06 11.88 19.56
N GLU A 150 4.39 11.96 20.71
CA GLU A 150 4.97 12.42 21.97
C GLU A 150 5.57 11.26 22.77
N SER A 151 4.81 10.17 22.93
CA SER A 151 5.24 9.00 23.72
C SER A 151 6.04 7.97 22.91
N GLY A 152 5.87 7.94 21.59
CA GLY A 152 6.42 6.91 20.70
C GLY A 152 5.62 5.60 20.69
N GLU A 153 4.51 5.52 21.43
CA GLU A 153 3.65 4.33 21.46
C GLU A 153 2.89 4.15 20.14
N VAL A 154 2.67 2.88 19.78
CA VAL A 154 2.03 2.53 18.50
C VAL A 154 1.04 1.41 18.74
N VAL A 155 -0.19 1.61 18.25
CA VAL A 155 -1.23 0.59 18.20
C VAL A 155 -1.47 0.22 16.74
N TYR A 156 -0.99 -0.95 16.32
CA TYR A 156 -1.26 -1.44 14.98
C TYR A 156 -2.73 -1.82 14.82
N MET A 157 -3.33 -1.33 13.74
CA MET A 157 -4.77 -1.43 13.48
C MET A 157 -5.08 -1.91 12.06
N GLY A 158 -4.07 -2.17 11.24
CA GLY A 158 -4.32 -2.63 9.89
C GLY A 158 -3.09 -3.01 9.09
N HIS A 159 -3.36 -3.37 7.84
CA HIS A 159 -2.37 -3.77 6.85
C HIS A 159 -2.58 -3.02 5.55
N LEU A 160 -1.50 -2.85 4.80
CA LEU A 160 -1.52 -2.42 3.40
C LEU A 160 -0.76 -3.38 2.51
N ILE A 161 -1.22 -3.50 1.27
CA ILE A 161 -0.52 -4.11 0.15
C ILE A 161 -0.72 -3.21 -1.08
N HIS A 162 0.35 -2.63 -1.61
CA HIS A 162 0.38 -2.07 -2.96
C HIS A 162 0.97 -3.10 -3.91
N LEU A 163 0.12 -3.85 -4.60
CA LEU A 163 0.54 -4.89 -5.54
C LEU A 163 0.71 -4.31 -6.94
N ILE A 164 1.92 -4.37 -7.50
CA ILE A 164 2.27 -3.69 -8.75
C ILE A 164 2.24 -4.67 -9.92
N LYS A 165 1.22 -4.51 -10.77
CA LYS A 165 1.06 -5.28 -12.00
C LYS A 165 1.76 -4.56 -13.15
N GLU A 166 2.60 -5.28 -13.88
CA GLU A 166 3.21 -4.78 -15.11
C GLU A 166 2.17 -4.72 -16.24
N GLU A 167 2.14 -3.59 -16.94
CA GLU A 167 1.30 -3.37 -18.11
C GLU A 167 2.14 -2.89 -19.32
N LYS A 168 1.57 -2.96 -20.52
CA LYS A 168 2.32 -2.66 -21.76
C LYS A 168 2.92 -1.25 -21.79
N MET A 169 2.27 -0.27 -21.16
CA MET A 169 2.65 1.14 -21.22
C MET A 169 2.80 1.77 -19.82
N GLY A 170 3.11 0.96 -18.80
CA GLY A 170 3.30 1.42 -17.43
C GLY A 170 3.01 0.30 -16.44
N ILE A 171 2.52 0.68 -15.28
CA ILE A 171 2.08 -0.25 -14.24
C ILE A 171 0.65 0.04 -13.81
N ARG A 172 0.04 -0.94 -13.17
CA ARG A 172 -1.15 -0.72 -12.36
C ARG A 172 -0.87 -1.12 -10.93
N MET A 173 -1.04 -0.15 -10.03
CA MET A 173 -0.98 -0.38 -8.60
C MET A 173 -2.37 -0.79 -8.11
N ARG A 174 -2.48 -2.01 -7.59
CA ARG A 174 -3.66 -2.56 -6.94
C ARG A 174 -3.44 -2.49 -5.43
N SER A 175 -3.87 -1.40 -4.83
CA SER A 175 -3.77 -1.15 -3.39
C SER A 175 -4.89 -1.88 -2.66
N ARG A 176 -4.54 -2.51 -1.54
CA ARG A 176 -5.46 -3.18 -0.62
C ARG A 176 -5.14 -2.78 0.80
N PHE A 177 -6.18 -2.45 1.56
CA PHE A 177 -6.05 -2.15 2.98
C PHE A 177 -7.02 -3.03 3.77
N TRP A 178 -6.57 -3.47 4.94
CA TRP A 178 -7.38 -4.19 5.91
C TRP A 178 -7.31 -3.41 7.22
N THR A 179 -8.40 -2.72 7.59
CA THR A 179 -8.45 -1.81 8.73
C THR A 179 -9.41 -2.34 9.80
N GLY A 180 -9.04 -2.18 11.07
CA GLY A 180 -9.73 -2.79 12.22
C GLY A 180 -9.06 -4.06 12.76
N ASP A 181 -7.84 -4.39 12.31
CA ASP A 181 -7.08 -5.54 12.81
C ASP A 181 -6.16 -5.11 13.97
N LEU A 182 -6.78 -4.96 15.14
CA LEU A 182 -6.09 -4.60 16.38
C LEU A 182 -5.65 -5.85 17.15
N ASP A 183 -4.43 -5.82 17.66
CA ASP A 183 -3.89 -6.89 18.49
C ASP A 183 -4.74 -7.09 19.75
N GLY A 184 -5.08 -8.34 20.06
CA GLY A 184 -5.92 -8.70 21.21
C GLY A 184 -7.42 -8.55 20.99
N VAL A 185 -7.87 -8.00 19.86
CA VAL A 185 -9.30 -7.91 19.49
C VAL A 185 -9.62 -8.94 18.42
N SER A 186 -10.43 -9.95 18.74
CA SER A 186 -10.81 -11.01 17.79
C SER A 186 -12.29 -11.00 17.39
N ASP A 187 -13.16 -10.34 18.16
CA ASP A 187 -14.60 -10.29 17.88
C ASP A 187 -14.90 -9.42 16.64
N PRO A 188 -15.57 -9.96 15.59
CA PRO A 188 -15.86 -9.22 14.37
C PRO A 188 -16.74 -7.98 14.55
N GLU A 189 -17.70 -8.01 15.48
CA GLU A 189 -18.59 -6.87 15.71
C GLU A 189 -17.83 -5.74 16.42
N VAL A 190 -16.97 -6.07 17.38
CA VAL A 190 -16.09 -5.11 18.04
C VAL A 190 -15.12 -4.50 17.03
N ARG A 191 -14.44 -5.31 16.20
CA ARG A 191 -13.54 -4.83 15.14
C ARG A 191 -14.22 -3.82 14.22
N ARG A 192 -15.42 -4.14 13.76
CA ARG A 192 -16.20 -3.25 12.89
C ARG A 192 -16.51 -1.90 13.53
N LYS A 193 -16.89 -1.90 14.82
CA LYS A 193 -17.22 -0.67 15.56
C LYS A 193 -16.03 0.24 15.83
N LEU A 194 -14.81 -0.31 15.83
CA LEU A 194 -13.58 0.46 16.03
C LEU A 194 -13.15 1.24 14.78
N VAL A 195 -13.63 0.86 13.59
CA VAL A 195 -13.36 1.58 12.34
C VAL A 195 -14.40 2.70 12.16
N PRO A 196 -14.00 3.98 12.10
CA PRO A 196 -14.94 5.06 11.85
C PRO A 196 -15.67 4.86 10.51
N GLN A 197 -16.97 5.16 10.47
CA GLN A 197 -17.83 4.82 9.33
C GLN A 197 -17.37 5.43 7.99
N SER A 198 -16.88 6.67 8.02
CA SER A 198 -16.38 7.39 6.83
C SER A 198 -14.96 6.98 6.42
N PHE A 199 -14.21 6.34 7.31
CA PHE A 199 -12.78 6.09 7.11
C PHE A 199 -12.48 5.19 5.90
N PRO A 200 -13.18 4.07 5.65
CA PRO A 200 -12.90 3.22 4.48
C PRO A 200 -13.10 3.95 3.14
N GLU A 201 -14.12 4.80 3.04
CA GLU A 201 -14.37 5.61 1.85
C GLU A 201 -13.29 6.67 1.67
N ALA A 202 -12.97 7.40 2.74
CA ALA A 202 -11.94 8.43 2.75
C ALA A 202 -10.57 7.86 2.36
N LEU A 203 -10.17 6.72 2.94
CA LEU A 203 -8.92 6.05 2.61
C LEU A 203 -8.91 5.53 1.16
N CYS A 204 -10.04 5.02 0.67
CA CYS A 204 -10.16 4.60 -0.74
C CYS A 204 -9.90 5.79 -1.68
N LYS A 205 -10.50 6.95 -1.40
CA LYS A 205 -10.31 8.17 -2.18
C LYS A 205 -8.86 8.65 -2.12
N HIS A 206 -8.34 8.81 -0.91
CA HIS A 206 -6.97 9.26 -0.66
C HIS A 206 -5.94 8.38 -1.41
N ALA A 207 -6.06 7.06 -1.31
CA ALA A 207 -5.17 6.12 -2.00
C ALA A 207 -5.27 6.19 -3.54
N VAL A 208 -6.44 6.53 -4.11
CA VAL A 208 -6.55 6.74 -5.56
C VAL A 208 -5.88 8.05 -5.97
N GLU A 209 -6.12 9.12 -5.23
CA GLU A 209 -5.59 10.47 -5.50
C GLU A 209 -4.07 10.51 -5.40
N GLU A 210 -3.49 10.03 -4.30
CA GLU A 210 -2.03 10.06 -4.07
C GLU A 210 -1.28 9.25 -5.14
N MET A 211 -1.80 8.09 -5.54
CA MET A 211 -1.13 7.25 -6.54
C MET A 211 -1.25 7.82 -7.94
N ALA A 212 -2.33 8.55 -8.22
CA ALA A 212 -2.50 9.26 -9.49
C ALA A 212 -1.51 10.43 -9.59
N ILE A 213 -1.35 11.21 -8.50
CA ILE A 213 -0.36 12.29 -8.41
C ILE A 213 1.05 11.71 -8.56
N LEU A 214 1.40 10.69 -7.76
CA LEU A 214 2.69 10.02 -7.85
C LEU A 214 2.96 9.52 -9.26
N GLY A 215 2.00 8.84 -9.88
CA GLY A 215 2.14 8.30 -11.24
C GLY A 215 2.43 9.36 -12.30
N SER A 216 2.02 10.61 -12.06
CA SER A 216 2.30 11.73 -12.97
C SER A 216 3.72 12.30 -12.86
N ILE A 217 4.37 12.17 -11.71
CA ILE A 217 5.69 12.76 -11.44
C ILE A 217 6.81 11.73 -11.32
N LEU A 218 6.47 10.48 -10.98
CA LEU A 218 7.41 9.45 -10.56
C LEU A 218 8.52 9.17 -11.58
N PRO A 219 8.26 9.04 -12.91
CA PRO A 219 9.33 8.79 -13.87
C PRO A 219 10.39 9.91 -13.89
N GLY A 220 9.96 11.17 -13.83
CA GLY A 220 10.86 12.32 -13.82
C GLY A 220 11.63 12.44 -12.50
N MET A 221 10.97 12.14 -11.37
CA MET A 221 11.61 12.07 -10.06
C MET A 221 12.68 10.96 -10.02
N PHE A 222 12.34 9.77 -10.51
CA PHE A 222 13.27 8.64 -10.59
C PHE A 222 14.48 9.00 -11.46
N GLU A 223 14.28 9.57 -12.65
CA GLU A 223 15.39 9.96 -13.53
C GLU A 223 16.35 10.96 -12.85
N LYS A 224 15.79 11.92 -12.11
CA LYS A 224 16.54 13.01 -11.48
C LYS A 224 17.29 12.57 -10.22
N TYR A 225 16.68 11.71 -9.40
CA TYR A 225 17.14 11.45 -8.03
C TYR A 225 17.63 10.02 -7.78
N SER A 226 17.37 9.05 -8.68
CA SER A 226 17.85 7.66 -8.51
C SER A 226 19.29 7.43 -8.98
N LYS A 227 19.84 8.32 -9.82
CA LYS A 227 21.22 8.20 -10.31
C LYS A 227 22.17 8.44 -9.14
N LYS A 228 22.94 7.40 -8.79
CA LYS A 228 24.07 7.46 -7.84
C LYS A 228 24.92 8.68 -8.15
N GLU A 229 25.22 9.52 -7.15
CA GLU A 229 26.29 10.50 -7.27
C GLU A 229 27.53 9.80 -7.83
N HIS A 230 27.85 10.08 -9.08
CA HIS A 230 29.14 9.78 -9.67
C HIS A 230 29.82 11.11 -9.92
N SER A 231 31.05 11.18 -9.43
CA SER A 231 32.05 12.25 -9.51
C SER A 231 31.79 13.49 -8.65
N GLU A 232 32.45 13.54 -7.50
CA GLU A 232 33.38 14.63 -7.16
C GLU A 232 34.42 14.13 -6.13
N LYS A 233 35.43 13.43 -6.64
CA LYS A 233 36.80 13.59 -6.13
C LYS A 233 37.57 14.27 -7.25
N LEU A 234 37.62 15.60 -7.16
CA LEU A 234 38.68 16.42 -7.75
C LEU A 234 39.70 16.70 -6.65
#